data_AF-A0A6C0E5Z0-F1
#
_entry.id   AF-A0A6C0E5Z0-F1
#
_cell.length_a   1.000
_cell.length_b   1.000
_cell.length_c   1.000
_cell.angle_alpha   90.00
_cell.angle_beta   90.00
_cell.angle_gamma   90.00
#
_symmetry.space_group_name_H-M   'P 1'
#
loop_
_entity.id
_entity.type
_entity.pdbx_description
1 polymer ?
#
loop_
_entity_poly.entity_id
_entity_poly.type
_entity_poly.pdbx_seq_one_letter_code
_entity_poly.pdbx_strand_id
1 'polypeptide(L)'
;MTVISMFGTNTSNNEVRSMFFVSSKNNTSNETLYCKLINNTDVRKLVGYYYEFSVGNIDSLNKKLTLDEYNTLSLTLNNLKKFEDPTSCYELLRLNLVRSLESLMKGLSIYNNLMAYKNNEPNYETWRITYFNKQKLLDRYNELQKSAVSFFDDLNVDAPLLTIKKEYYIYIKKYGYPQSGIFDSEKIASILESIE
;
A
#
# COMPACT_ATOMS: atom_id res chain seq x y z
N MET A 1 -28.92 -1.42 28.66
CA MET A 1 -28.71 -2.42 27.59
C MET A 1 -29.77 -3.48 27.81
N THR A 2 -30.85 -3.42 27.04
CA THR A 2 -31.99 -4.34 27.19
C THR A 2 -32.49 -4.63 25.79
N VAL A 3 -32.12 -5.80 25.27
CA VAL A 3 -32.62 -6.31 24.00
C VAL A 3 -33.82 -7.18 24.34
N ILE A 4 -35.02 -6.71 24.02
CA ILE A 4 -36.21 -7.56 24.03
C ILE A 4 -36.33 -8.13 22.63
N SER A 5 -35.91 -9.39 22.49
CA SER A 5 -36.24 -10.23 21.35
C SER A 5 -37.72 -10.65 21.47
N MET A 6 -38.51 -10.40 20.45
CA MET A 6 -39.79 -11.08 20.25
C MET A 6 -39.87 -11.54 18.79
N PHE A 7 -39.69 -12.84 18.58
CA PHE A 7 -40.13 -13.50 17.37
C PHE A 7 -41.67 -13.48 17.34
N GLY A 8 -42.22 -12.89 16.29
CA GLY A 8 -43.61 -13.06 15.90
C GLY A 8 -43.66 -13.49 14.44
N THR A 9 -44.00 -14.75 14.21
CA THR A 9 -44.38 -15.26 12.89
C THR A 9 -45.85 -14.94 12.63
N ASN A 10 -46.18 -14.29 11.52
CA ASN A 10 -47.28 -14.74 10.67
C ASN A 10 -47.31 -14.06 9.30
N THR A 11 -47.63 -14.89 8.32
CA THR A 11 -47.92 -14.67 6.91
C THR A 11 -48.91 -13.53 6.61
N SER A 12 -48.54 -12.60 5.71
CA SER A 12 -49.22 -12.33 4.44
C SER A 12 -48.77 -10.99 3.83
N ASN A 13 -48.51 -11.04 2.51
CA ASN A 13 -48.55 -9.98 1.51
C ASN A 13 -48.27 -8.51 1.87
N ASN A 14 -47.21 -8.01 1.21
CA ASN A 14 -47.03 -6.67 0.67
C ASN A 14 -46.88 -5.48 1.65
N GLU A 15 -45.88 -4.68 1.32
CA GLU A 15 -45.47 -3.41 1.94
C GLU A 15 -44.63 -3.51 3.22
N VAL A 16 -43.36 -3.92 3.07
CA VAL A 16 -42.32 -3.47 4.02
C VAL A 16 -41.99 -2.00 3.72
N ARG A 17 -42.87 -1.10 4.16
CA ARG A 17 -42.48 0.26 4.51
C ARG A 17 -41.81 0.19 5.88
N SER A 18 -40.50 -0.07 5.92
CA SER A 18 -39.75 0.22 7.15
C SER A 18 -39.54 1.73 7.23
N MET A 19 -40.48 2.41 7.88
CA MET A 19 -40.26 3.75 8.44
C MET A 19 -39.22 3.63 9.55
N PHE A 20 -37.96 3.89 9.22
CA PHE A 20 -36.97 4.35 10.20
C PHE A 20 -36.89 5.87 10.12
N PHE A 21 -37.83 6.57 10.75
CA PHE A 21 -37.61 7.96 11.12
C PHE A 21 -37.04 7.99 12.52
N VAL A 22 -35.72 7.78 12.63
CA VAL A 22 -34.97 8.26 13.79
C VAL A 22 -34.88 9.77 13.62
N SER A 23 -35.69 10.49 14.40
CA SER A 23 -35.53 11.93 14.59
C SER A 23 -34.14 12.19 15.18
N SER A 24 -33.24 12.75 14.40
CA SER A 24 -31.98 13.31 14.89
C SER A 24 -31.73 14.64 14.20
N LYS A 25 -32.03 15.72 14.92
CA LYS A 25 -31.66 17.09 14.56
C LYS A 25 -30.13 17.32 14.53
N ASN A 26 -29.32 16.31 14.84
CA ASN A 26 -27.85 16.34 14.76
C ASN A 26 -27.26 15.43 13.65
N ASN A 27 -28.07 14.62 12.95
CA ASN A 27 -27.55 13.64 11.98
C ASN A 27 -27.14 14.24 10.64
N THR A 28 -27.73 15.35 10.21
CA THR A 28 -27.44 15.97 8.91
C THR A 28 -25.99 16.42 8.77
N SER A 29 -25.34 16.85 9.86
CA SER A 29 -23.93 17.26 9.83
C SER A 29 -22.99 16.06 9.67
N ASN A 30 -23.20 15.02 10.48
CA ASN A 30 -22.32 13.85 10.48
C ASN A 30 -22.47 13.03 9.20
N GLU A 31 -23.70 12.76 8.74
CA GLU A 31 -23.96 12.04 7.50
C GLU A 31 -23.30 12.72 6.29
N THR A 32 -23.41 14.05 6.20
CA THR A 32 -22.76 14.85 5.16
C THR A 32 -21.24 14.67 5.17
N LEU A 33 -20.61 14.54 6.34
CA LEU A 33 -19.17 14.32 6.47
C LEU A 33 -18.74 12.94 5.97
N TYR A 34 -19.47 11.88 6.36
CA TYR A 34 -19.21 10.54 5.83
C TYR A 34 -19.41 10.48 4.31
N CYS A 35 -20.49 11.09 3.81
CA CYS A 35 -20.71 11.20 2.38
C CYS A 35 -19.58 11.96 1.68
N LYS A 36 -19.05 13.03 2.27
CA LYS A 36 -17.89 13.76 1.71
C LYS A 36 -16.64 12.90 1.66
N LEU A 37 -16.37 12.10 2.69
CA LEU A 37 -15.24 11.17 2.73
C LEU A 37 -15.39 10.08 1.65
N ILE A 38 -16.53 9.41 1.60
CA ILE A 38 -16.78 8.27 0.68
C ILE A 38 -16.90 8.74 -0.78
N ASN A 39 -17.47 9.91 -1.02
CA ASN A 39 -17.62 10.46 -2.38
C ASN A 39 -16.36 11.19 -2.87
N ASN A 40 -15.33 11.36 -2.04
CA ASN A 40 -14.06 11.90 -2.49
C ASN A 40 -13.48 10.98 -3.60
N THR A 41 -13.11 11.58 -4.72
CA THR A 41 -12.67 10.85 -5.92
C THR A 41 -11.49 9.92 -5.63
N ASP A 42 -10.51 10.36 -4.85
CA ASP A 42 -9.33 9.56 -4.52
C ASP A 42 -9.66 8.44 -3.53
N VAL A 43 -10.54 8.69 -2.56
CA VAL A 43 -11.06 7.64 -1.66
C VAL A 43 -11.81 6.56 -2.46
N ARG A 44 -12.55 6.95 -3.50
CA ARG A 44 -13.20 5.98 -4.40
C ARG A 44 -12.19 5.16 -5.21
N LYS A 45 -11.05 5.75 -5.62
CA LYS A 45 -9.97 4.99 -6.25
C LYS A 45 -9.42 3.92 -5.31
N LEU A 46 -9.26 4.24 -4.03
CA LEU A 46 -8.80 3.28 -3.01
C LEU A 46 -9.72 2.05 -2.96
N VAL A 47 -11.04 2.24 -2.99
CA VAL A 47 -12.00 1.12 -3.07
C VAL A 47 -11.77 0.27 -4.33
N GLY A 48 -11.50 0.92 -5.47
CA GLY A 48 -11.14 0.24 -6.71
C GLY A 48 -9.84 -0.57 -6.59
N TYR A 49 -8.82 -0.03 -5.92
CA TYR A 49 -7.56 -0.74 -5.66
C TYR A 49 -7.75 -1.95 -4.75
N TYR A 50 -8.62 -1.82 -3.75
CA TYR A 50 -9.03 -2.93 -2.90
C TYR A 50 -9.70 -4.05 -3.67
N TYR A 51 -10.61 -3.69 -4.58
CA TYR A 51 -11.27 -4.66 -5.42
C TYR A 51 -10.26 -5.43 -6.28
N GLU A 52 -9.37 -4.72 -7.00
CA GLU A 52 -8.31 -5.32 -7.82
C GLU A 52 -7.40 -6.25 -7.00
N PHE A 53 -7.04 -5.85 -5.78
CA PHE A 53 -6.29 -6.70 -4.85
C PHE A 53 -7.06 -7.96 -4.47
N SER A 54 -8.36 -7.83 -4.12
CA SER A 54 -9.19 -8.93 -3.65
C SER A 54 -9.48 -9.99 -4.71
N VAL A 55 -9.54 -9.60 -5.98
CA VAL A 55 -9.73 -10.52 -7.11
C VAL A 55 -8.41 -11.04 -7.69
N GLY A 56 -7.28 -10.69 -7.08
CA GLY A 56 -5.95 -11.16 -7.48
C GLY A 56 -5.39 -10.48 -8.74
N ASN A 57 -5.95 -9.36 -9.18
CA ASN A 57 -5.45 -8.60 -10.33
C ASN A 57 -4.29 -7.68 -9.94
N ILE A 58 -3.24 -8.29 -9.36
CA ILE A 58 -2.14 -7.57 -8.72
C ILE A 58 -1.28 -6.82 -9.75
N ASP A 59 -1.13 -7.34 -10.97
CA ASP A 59 -0.38 -6.66 -12.04
C ASP A 59 -1.03 -5.34 -12.47
N SER A 60 -2.36 -5.33 -12.60
CA SER A 60 -3.13 -4.10 -12.87
C SER A 60 -2.98 -3.11 -11.73
N LEU A 61 -3.12 -3.59 -10.49
CA LEU A 61 -2.97 -2.77 -9.30
C LEU A 61 -1.56 -2.16 -9.21
N ASN A 62 -0.51 -2.93 -9.47
CA ASN A 62 0.89 -2.49 -9.42
C ASN A 62 1.19 -1.36 -10.43
N LYS A 63 0.49 -1.34 -11.57
CA LYS A 63 0.60 -0.26 -12.57
C LYS A 63 -0.15 1.01 -12.15
N LYS A 64 -1.22 0.88 -11.36
CA LYS A 64 -2.09 1.99 -10.96
C LYS A 64 -1.65 2.63 -9.64
N LEU A 65 -1.37 1.81 -8.62
CA LEU A 65 -0.93 2.26 -7.30
C LEU A 65 0.59 2.41 -7.29
N THR A 66 1.07 3.45 -7.96
CA THR A 66 2.48 3.85 -7.94
C THR A 66 2.84 4.56 -6.64
N LEU A 67 4.13 4.82 -6.44
CA LEU A 67 4.60 5.59 -5.29
C LEU A 67 4.03 7.02 -5.28
N ASP A 68 3.88 7.64 -6.44
CA ASP A 68 3.31 8.97 -6.57
C ASP A 68 1.81 8.95 -6.24
N GLU A 69 1.07 7.95 -6.74
CA GLU A 69 -0.35 7.78 -6.40
C GLU A 69 -0.55 7.51 -4.90
N TYR A 70 0.35 6.74 -4.28
CA TYR A 70 0.34 6.52 -2.83
C TYR A 70 0.54 7.82 -2.05
N ASN A 71 1.47 8.67 -2.48
CA ASN A 71 1.70 9.98 -1.87
C ASN A 71 0.47 10.89 -2.03
N THR A 72 -0.14 10.93 -3.22
CA THR A 72 -1.38 11.67 -3.47
C THR A 72 -2.52 11.19 -2.56
N LEU A 73 -2.73 9.88 -2.46
CA LEU A 73 -3.77 9.31 -1.60
C LEU A 73 -3.49 9.59 -0.11
N SER A 74 -2.23 9.52 0.30
CA SER A 74 -1.79 9.84 1.66
C SER A 74 -2.10 11.29 2.01
N LEU A 75 -1.77 12.23 1.11
CA LEU A 75 -2.12 13.65 1.24
C LEU A 75 -3.63 13.86 1.31
N THR A 76 -4.40 13.26 0.40
CA THR A 76 -5.87 13.39 0.42
C THR A 76 -6.47 12.87 1.72
N LEU A 77 -6.03 11.71 2.22
CA LEU A 77 -6.49 11.15 3.49
C LEU A 77 -6.05 11.98 4.71
N ASN A 78 -4.90 12.65 4.64
CA ASN A 78 -4.44 13.56 5.69
C ASN A 78 -5.26 14.87 5.69
N ASN A 79 -5.52 15.44 4.51
CA ASN A 79 -6.35 16.64 4.35
C ASN A 79 -7.82 16.44 4.77
N LEU A 80 -8.29 15.19 4.76
CA LEU A 80 -9.63 14.84 5.24
C LEU A 80 -9.69 14.58 6.76
N LYS A 81 -8.55 14.67 7.47
CA LYS A 81 -8.47 14.53 8.93
C LYS A 81 -9.19 15.66 9.63
N LYS A 82 -9.95 15.30 10.66
CA LYS A 82 -10.59 16.22 11.59
C LYS A 82 -9.94 16.14 12.96
N PHE A 83 -9.52 17.30 13.46
CA PHE A 83 -8.81 17.42 14.73
C PHE A 83 -9.75 17.54 15.95
N GLU A 84 -11.06 17.66 15.73
CA GLU A 84 -12.04 17.91 16.78
C GLU A 84 -12.23 16.72 17.73
N ASP A 85 -12.25 15.48 17.21
CA ASP A 85 -12.37 14.26 18.00
C ASP A 85 -11.70 13.06 17.29
N PRO A 86 -10.51 12.62 17.75
CA PRO A 86 -9.79 11.48 17.17
C PRO A 86 -10.47 10.12 17.42
N THR A 87 -11.44 10.07 18.34
CA THR A 87 -12.20 8.85 18.67
C THR A 87 -13.54 8.78 17.93
N SER A 88 -13.89 9.81 17.16
CA SER A 88 -15.12 9.84 16.39
C SER A 88 -15.17 8.71 15.37
N CYS A 89 -16.37 8.19 15.11
CA CYS A 89 -16.56 7.16 14.08
C CYS A 89 -16.06 7.61 12.69
N TYR A 90 -16.03 8.92 12.43
CA TYR A 90 -15.47 9.51 11.21
C TYR A 90 -13.96 9.30 11.14
N GLU A 91 -13.24 9.68 12.19
CA GLU A 91 -11.79 9.49 12.24
C GLU A 91 -11.39 8.02 12.27
N LEU A 92 -12.18 7.16 12.92
CA LEU A 92 -11.95 5.71 12.86
C LEU A 92 -12.11 5.17 11.44
N LEU A 93 -13.12 5.62 10.68
CA LEU A 93 -13.29 5.22 9.29
C LEU A 93 -12.13 5.71 8.42
N ARG A 94 -11.74 7.00 8.54
CA ARG A 94 -10.61 7.57 7.81
C ARG A 94 -9.31 6.84 8.13
N LEU A 95 -9.05 6.55 9.41
CA LEU A 95 -7.86 5.81 9.84
C LEU A 95 -7.86 4.37 9.30
N ASN A 96 -9.02 3.74 9.21
CA ASN A 96 -9.14 2.45 8.53
C ASN A 96 -8.77 2.57 7.05
N LEU A 97 -9.17 3.63 6.35
CA LEU A 97 -8.75 3.88 4.96
C LEU A 97 -7.23 4.09 4.85
N VAL A 98 -6.61 4.78 5.81
CA VAL A 98 -5.15 4.96 5.88
C VAL A 98 -4.42 3.62 6.02
N ARG A 99 -4.80 2.83 7.04
CA ARG A 99 -4.21 1.49 7.26
C ARG A 99 -4.43 0.56 6.07
N SER A 100 -5.55 0.77 5.40
CA SER A 100 -5.92 0.03 4.22
C SER A 100 -4.98 0.35 3.04
N LEU A 101 -4.73 1.64 2.78
CA LEU A 101 -3.73 2.09 1.82
C LEU A 101 -2.32 1.54 2.12
N GLU A 102 -1.88 1.60 3.38
CA GLU A 102 -0.59 1.05 3.81
C GLU A 102 -0.50 -0.47 3.59
N SER A 103 -1.60 -1.19 3.83
CA SER A 103 -1.68 -2.64 3.64
C SER A 103 -1.59 -3.02 2.16
N LEU A 104 -2.26 -2.28 1.28
CA LEU A 104 -2.14 -2.46 -0.18
C LEU A 104 -0.71 -2.26 -0.65
N MET A 105 -0.06 -1.19 -0.21
CA MET A 105 1.33 -0.90 -0.57
C MET A 105 2.28 -1.99 -0.07
N LYS A 106 2.07 -2.50 1.15
CA LYS A 106 2.81 -3.65 1.67
C LYS A 106 2.61 -4.91 0.82
N GLY A 107 1.35 -5.18 0.43
CA GLY A 107 1.02 -6.31 -0.45
C GLY A 107 1.74 -6.23 -1.79
N LEU A 108 1.75 -5.04 -2.41
CA LEU A 108 2.50 -4.80 -3.65
C LEU A 108 4.00 -4.96 -3.49
N SER A 109 4.58 -4.46 -2.39
CA SER A 109 6.00 -4.64 -2.09
C SER A 109 6.36 -6.12 -2.01
N ILE A 110 5.56 -6.93 -1.30
CA ILE A 110 5.74 -8.38 -1.22
C ILE A 110 5.63 -9.03 -2.60
N TYR A 111 4.60 -8.67 -3.37
CA TYR A 111 4.41 -9.17 -4.74
C TYR A 111 5.61 -8.88 -5.64
N ASN A 112 6.09 -7.64 -5.64
CA ASN A 112 7.23 -7.22 -6.45
C ASN A 112 8.51 -7.96 -6.05
N ASN A 113 8.74 -8.19 -4.75
CA ASN A 113 9.85 -8.99 -4.27
C ASN A 113 9.75 -10.44 -4.76
N LEU A 114 8.57 -11.07 -4.67
CA LEU A 114 8.35 -12.43 -5.18
C LEU A 114 8.57 -12.52 -6.69
N MET A 115 8.12 -11.54 -7.46
CA MET A 115 8.36 -11.47 -8.90
C MET A 115 9.85 -11.28 -9.22
N ALA A 116 10.57 -10.48 -8.45
CA ALA A 116 12.01 -10.36 -8.59
C ALA A 116 12.73 -11.69 -8.30
N TYR A 117 12.31 -12.44 -7.26
CA TYR A 117 12.85 -13.78 -6.99
C TYR A 117 12.55 -14.76 -8.13
N LYS A 118 11.32 -14.78 -8.64
CA LYS A 118 10.92 -15.62 -9.78
C LYS A 118 11.73 -15.30 -11.04
N ASN A 119 11.96 -14.02 -11.34
CA ASN A 119 12.78 -13.62 -12.48
C ASN A 119 14.27 -13.97 -12.30
N ASN A 120 14.72 -14.17 -11.07
CA ASN A 120 16.07 -14.65 -10.74
C ASN A 120 16.18 -16.18 -10.66
N GLU A 121 15.08 -16.94 -10.81
CA GLU A 121 15.05 -18.40 -10.84
C GLU A 121 15.92 -19.05 -11.94
N PRO A 122 16.05 -18.49 -13.16
CA PRO A 122 16.96 -19.01 -14.19
C PRO A 122 18.42 -19.01 -13.72
N ASN A 123 18.79 -18.04 -12.87
CA ASN A 123 20.10 -18.05 -12.25
C ASN A 123 20.21 -19.24 -11.29
N TYR A 124 19.22 -19.51 -10.44
CA TYR A 124 19.29 -20.61 -9.47
C TYR A 124 19.53 -21.98 -10.11
N GLU A 125 18.83 -22.29 -11.20
CA GLU A 125 19.04 -23.55 -11.92
C GLU A 125 20.43 -23.61 -12.56
N THR A 126 20.91 -22.48 -13.09
CA THR A 126 22.28 -22.34 -13.60
C THR A 126 23.33 -22.49 -12.48
N TRP A 127 23.09 -21.90 -11.30
CA TRP A 127 23.93 -22.05 -10.11
C TRP A 127 23.95 -23.50 -9.65
N ARG A 128 22.79 -24.18 -9.59
CA ARG A 128 22.70 -25.59 -9.19
C ARG A 128 23.47 -26.49 -10.17
N ILE A 129 23.23 -26.33 -11.47
CA ILE A 129 23.89 -27.15 -12.50
C ILE A 129 25.41 -26.89 -12.52
N THR A 130 25.84 -25.67 -12.26
CA THR A 130 27.26 -25.29 -12.31
C THR A 130 28.02 -25.66 -11.02
N TYR A 131 27.43 -25.46 -9.84
CA TYR A 131 28.12 -25.67 -8.56
C TYR A 131 28.08 -27.13 -8.07
N PHE A 132 27.07 -27.91 -8.45
CA PHE A 132 27.02 -29.34 -8.11
C PHE A 132 27.70 -30.25 -9.14
N ASN A 133 28.22 -29.68 -10.24
CA ASN A 133 29.04 -30.40 -11.21
C ASN A 133 30.47 -29.83 -11.19
N LYS A 134 31.41 -30.61 -10.63
CA LYS A 134 32.81 -30.21 -10.49
C LYS A 134 33.46 -29.72 -11.79
N GLN A 135 33.10 -30.32 -12.93
CA GLN A 135 33.66 -29.93 -14.23
C GLN A 135 33.13 -28.57 -14.67
N LYS A 136 31.81 -28.35 -14.57
CA LYS A 136 31.19 -27.06 -14.89
C LYS A 136 31.67 -25.94 -13.95
N LEU A 137 31.93 -26.26 -12.69
CA LEU A 137 32.51 -25.33 -11.72
C LEU A 137 33.93 -24.92 -12.12
N LEU A 138 34.77 -25.88 -12.55
CA LEU A 138 36.11 -25.61 -13.06
C LEU A 138 36.08 -24.77 -14.34
N ASP A 139 35.19 -25.09 -15.27
CA ASP A 139 35.04 -24.33 -16.52
C ASP A 139 34.61 -22.88 -16.23
N ARG A 140 33.66 -22.69 -15.31
CA ARG A 140 33.20 -21.37 -14.87
C ARG A 140 34.28 -20.60 -14.11
N TYR A 141 35.07 -21.28 -13.27
CA TYR A 141 36.22 -20.67 -12.58
C TYR A 141 37.26 -20.19 -13.58
N ASN A 142 37.57 -20.99 -14.61
CA ASN A 142 38.53 -20.63 -15.66
C ASN A 142 38.01 -19.48 -16.55
N GLU A 143 36.71 -19.43 -16.85
CA GLU A 143 36.09 -18.27 -17.51
C GLU A 143 36.21 -17.01 -16.66
N LEU A 144 35.85 -17.11 -15.37
CA LEU A 144 35.92 -15.99 -14.45
C LEU A 144 37.35 -15.50 -14.28
N GLN A 145 38.33 -16.40 -14.19
CA GLN A 145 39.75 -16.05 -14.10
C GLN A 145 40.26 -15.35 -15.37
N LYS A 146 39.83 -15.80 -16.56
CA LYS A 146 40.14 -15.12 -17.83
C LYS A 146 39.51 -13.73 -17.92
N SER A 147 38.29 -13.58 -17.40
CA SER A 147 37.60 -12.28 -17.35
C SER A 147 38.14 -11.35 -16.25
N ALA A 148 38.60 -11.89 -15.12
CA ALA A 148 39.04 -11.14 -13.94
C ALA A 148 40.31 -10.32 -14.18
N VAL A 149 41.14 -10.71 -15.16
CA VAL A 149 42.34 -9.96 -15.54
C VAL A 149 41.99 -8.61 -16.19
N SER A 150 40.76 -8.41 -16.68
CA SER A 150 40.31 -7.13 -17.26
C SER A 150 39.31 -6.34 -16.40
N PHE A 151 39.00 -6.78 -15.16
CA PHE A 151 38.01 -6.10 -14.31
C PHE A 151 38.59 -4.97 -13.45
N PHE A 152 39.91 -4.88 -13.32
CA PHE A 152 40.58 -3.85 -12.52
C PHE A 152 41.17 -2.70 -13.33
N ASP A 153 41.01 -2.70 -14.66
CA ASP A 153 41.27 -1.51 -15.47
C ASP A 153 40.09 -0.54 -15.30
N ASP A 154 40.27 0.43 -14.41
CA ASP A 154 39.47 1.65 -14.23
C ASP A 154 37.97 1.51 -14.52
N LEU A 155 37.30 0.55 -13.87
CA LEU A 155 35.87 0.66 -13.67
C LEU A 155 35.62 1.81 -12.70
N ASN A 156 35.50 3.03 -13.24
CA ASN A 156 34.62 4.04 -12.67
C ASN A 156 33.22 3.42 -12.68
N VAL A 157 32.94 2.64 -11.64
CA VAL A 157 31.58 2.22 -11.31
C VAL A 157 30.89 3.48 -10.82
N ASP A 158 30.44 4.31 -11.76
CA ASP A 158 29.32 5.22 -11.55
C ASP A 158 28.08 4.34 -11.38
N ALA A 159 28.00 3.65 -10.24
CA ALA A 159 26.73 3.16 -9.76
C ALA A 159 25.86 4.41 -9.65
N PRO A 160 24.72 4.49 -10.36
CA PRO A 160 23.88 5.67 -10.26
C PRO A 160 23.54 5.84 -8.78
N LEU A 161 24.02 6.94 -8.20
CA LEU A 161 23.69 7.32 -6.83
C LEU A 161 22.16 7.32 -6.76
N LEU A 162 21.63 6.30 -6.08
CA LEU A 162 20.21 6.11 -5.89
C LEU A 162 19.69 7.38 -5.19
N THR A 163 19.11 8.27 -6.00
CA THR A 163 18.72 9.59 -5.53
C THR A 163 17.37 9.41 -4.85
N ILE A 164 17.41 9.31 -3.52
CA ILE A 164 16.21 9.22 -2.70
C ILE A 164 15.45 10.55 -2.84
N LYS A 165 14.14 10.50 -3.13
CA LYS A 165 13.34 11.72 -3.19
C LYS A 165 13.35 12.45 -1.83
N LYS A 166 13.26 13.78 -1.87
CA LYS A 166 13.48 14.67 -0.71
C LYS A 166 12.57 14.32 0.47
N GLU A 167 11.31 14.01 0.20
CA GLU A 167 10.30 13.64 1.20
C GLU A 167 10.68 12.39 2.00
N TYR A 168 11.21 11.35 1.34
CA TYR A 168 11.65 10.13 2.00
C TYR A 168 12.94 10.35 2.79
N TYR A 169 13.85 11.17 2.27
CA TYR A 169 15.03 11.57 3.02
C TYR A 169 14.66 12.30 4.32
N ILE A 170 13.72 13.25 4.25
CA ILE A 170 13.21 13.97 5.42
C ILE A 170 12.53 13.00 6.39
N TYR A 171 11.72 12.06 5.89
CA TYR A 171 11.07 11.04 6.71
C TYR A 171 12.10 10.21 7.46
N ILE A 172 13.08 9.63 6.75
CA ILE A 172 14.10 8.75 7.33
C ILE A 172 14.90 9.51 8.38
N LYS A 173 15.25 10.77 8.11
CA LYS A 173 15.98 11.61 9.07
C LYS A 173 15.16 11.89 10.34
N LYS A 174 13.84 12.06 10.23
CA LYS A 174 12.97 12.45 11.36
C LYS A 174 12.44 11.26 12.17
N TYR A 175 12.15 10.15 11.50
CA TYR A 175 11.43 9.01 12.08
C TYR A 175 12.18 7.68 11.97
N GLY A 176 13.35 7.66 11.32
CA GLY A 176 14.06 6.44 10.97
C GLY A 176 13.48 5.73 9.75
N TYR A 177 14.17 4.68 9.31
CA TYR A 177 13.66 3.80 8.26
C TYR A 177 12.50 2.95 8.79
N PRO A 178 11.35 2.85 8.10
CA PRO A 178 10.20 2.09 8.59
C PRO A 178 10.52 0.60 8.68
N GLN A 179 10.21 -0.02 9.83
CA GLN A 179 10.46 -1.45 10.04
C GLN A 179 9.71 -2.35 9.04
N SER A 180 8.55 -1.88 8.55
CA SER A 180 7.74 -2.57 7.55
C SER A 180 8.21 -2.37 6.11
N GLY A 181 9.20 -1.49 5.87
CA GLY A 181 9.58 -1.03 4.53
C GLY A 181 8.54 -0.10 3.87
N ILE A 182 7.39 0.13 4.51
CA ILE A 182 6.33 1.03 4.04
C ILE A 182 6.31 2.28 4.92
N PHE A 183 6.35 3.44 4.29
CA PHE A 183 6.31 4.73 4.98
C PHE A 183 4.90 5.01 5.50
N ASP A 184 4.82 5.45 6.77
CA ASP A 184 3.56 5.86 7.40
C ASP A 184 2.90 7.00 6.60
N SER A 185 1.67 6.75 6.17
CA SER A 185 0.95 7.61 5.24
C SER A 185 0.72 9.01 5.82
N GLU A 186 0.40 9.13 7.11
CA GLU A 186 0.16 10.44 7.75
C GLU A 186 1.45 11.24 7.89
N LYS A 187 2.55 10.57 8.27
CA LYS A 187 3.86 11.22 8.40
C LYS A 187 4.40 11.68 7.06
N ILE A 188 4.24 10.88 5.99
CA ILE A 188 4.62 11.30 4.64
C ILE A 188 3.77 12.47 4.17
N ALA A 189 2.45 12.42 4.36
CA ALA A 189 1.57 13.53 4.02
C ALA A 189 1.98 14.83 4.73
N SER A 190 2.25 14.76 6.03
CA SER A 190 2.70 15.91 6.82
C SER A 190 4.05 16.48 6.32
N ILE A 191 4.93 15.62 5.78
CA ILE A 191 6.20 16.06 5.20
C ILE A 191 5.97 16.72 3.83
N LEU A 192 5.11 16.13 3.00
CA LEU A 192 4.78 16.67 1.69
C LEU A 192 4.16 18.06 1.80
N GLU A 193 3.22 18.27 2.74
CA GLU A 193 2.64 19.58 3.05
C GLU A 193 3.68 20.63 3.49
N SER A 194 4.83 20.20 4.03
CA SER A 194 5.90 21.10 4.47
C SER A 194 6.93 21.43 3.39
N ILE A 195 6.88 20.73 2.25
CA ILE A 195 7.80 20.88 1.12
C ILE A 195 7.19 21.74 0.01
N GLU A 196 5.85 21.73 -0.12
CA GLU A 196 5.09 22.69 -0.92
C GLU A 196 5.17 24.12 -0.35
#